data_AF-A0A0G1URF1-F1
#
_entry.id   AF-A0A0G1URF1-F1
#
_cell.length_a   1.000
_cell.length_b   1.000
_cell.length_c   1.000
_cell.angle_alpha   90.00
_cell.angle_beta   90.00
_cell.angle_gamma   90.00
#
_symmetry.space_group_name_H-M   'P 1'
#
loop_
_entity.id
_entity.type
_entity.pdbx_description
1 polymer ?
#
loop_
_entity_poly.entity_id
_entity_poly.type
_entity_poly.pdbx_seq_one_letter_code
_entity_poly.pdbx_strand_id
1 'polypeptide(L)'
;MKKEPQNEKKNTIRQEFGDGKALEIVENSEGELAISLSAGGKKVFDFKELLPENYTFISREQADKLSGPNPLYPGMRTNFNEHRIEIGDINSPKAIIEILHEIGHATRDPGSKEYAERRALIEKFVKTPEEKMQDAKVRSKIERRAWVYAITKMRELDKNSVLDSKEIFPKFADLKEYIGTYLSACRENAEHSLKDDPDFESELQKLF
;
A
#
# COMPACT_ATOMS: atom_id res chain seq x y z
N MET A 1 2.73 27.15 38.19
CA MET A 1 3.80 26.48 37.42
C MET A 1 3.23 26.11 36.06
N LYS A 2 3.66 26.78 34.98
CA LYS A 2 3.35 26.33 33.61
C LYS A 2 4.31 25.17 33.33
N LYS A 3 3.78 23.96 33.12
CA LYS A 3 4.59 22.85 32.61
C LYS A 3 4.96 23.24 31.18
N GLU A 4 6.26 23.39 30.92
CA GLU A 4 6.76 23.44 29.55
C GLU A 4 6.34 22.15 28.85
N PRO A 5 5.80 22.21 27.62
CA PRO A 5 5.49 21.01 26.87
C PRO A 5 6.81 20.27 26.66
N GLN A 6 6.88 19.03 27.16
CA GLN A 6 7.98 18.12 26.85
C GLN A 6 8.07 18.05 25.33
N ASN A 7 9.25 18.34 24.78
CA ASN A 7 9.56 18.12 23.37
C ASN A 7 9.32 16.64 23.06
N GLU A 8 8.13 16.32 22.56
CA GLU A 8 7.81 15.00 22.04
C GLU A 8 8.83 14.69 20.95
N LYS A 9 9.57 13.58 21.11
CA LYS A 9 10.48 13.09 20.08
C LYS A 9 9.65 12.70 18.87
N LYS A 10 9.57 13.60 17.88
CA LYS A 10 9.05 13.28 16.55
C LYS A 10 10.09 12.44 15.83
N ASN A 11 9.79 11.17 15.61
CA ASN A 11 10.59 10.36 14.71
C ASN A 11 10.32 10.86 13.29
N THR A 12 11.39 11.28 12.61
CA THR A 12 11.32 11.76 11.22
C THR A 12 12.15 10.84 10.36
N ILE A 13 11.52 10.22 9.37
CA ILE A 13 12.19 9.48 8.30
C ILE A 13 12.21 10.38 7.07
N ARG A 14 13.39 10.56 6.49
CA ARG A 14 13.58 11.35 5.28
C ARG A 14 14.35 10.52 4.25
N GLN A 15 13.71 10.23 3.13
CA GLN A 15 14.31 9.52 2.00
C GLN A 15 14.49 10.49 0.84
N GLU A 16 15.73 10.89 0.58
CA GLU A 16 16.05 11.84 -0.49
C GLU A 16 16.09 11.16 -1.85
N PHE A 17 15.65 11.89 -2.87
CA PHE A 17 15.74 11.48 -4.26
C PHE A 17 15.83 12.70 -5.16
N GLY A 18 16.67 12.63 -6.19
CA GLY A 18 16.78 13.70 -7.17
C GLY A 18 17.15 15.06 -6.57
N ASP A 19 16.99 16.11 -7.38
CA ASP A 19 17.38 17.50 -7.12
C ASP A 19 16.76 18.13 -5.84
N GLY A 20 17.20 17.70 -4.67
CA GLY A 20 16.74 18.18 -3.37
C GLY A 20 15.29 17.81 -3.04
N LYS A 21 14.72 16.77 -3.65
CA LYS A 21 13.41 16.23 -3.29
C LYS A 21 13.54 15.13 -2.24
N ALA A 22 12.49 14.94 -1.45
CA ALA A 22 12.46 13.87 -0.46
C ALA A 22 11.04 13.40 -0.15
N LEU A 23 10.94 12.14 0.26
CA LEU A 23 9.79 11.58 0.94
C LEU A 23 10.03 11.76 2.44
N GLU A 24 9.13 12.47 3.10
CA GLU A 24 9.22 12.79 4.52
C GLU A 24 8.04 12.18 5.28
N ILE A 25 8.38 11.52 6.38
CA ILE A 25 7.43 10.84 7.25
C ILE A 25 7.69 11.27 8.66
N VAL A 26 6.69 11.87 9.28
CA VAL A 26 6.75 12.36 10.65
C VAL A 26 5.72 11.61 11.46
N GLU A 27 6.18 10.92 12.50
CA GLU A 27 5.32 10.22 13.45
C GLU A 27 5.05 11.10 14.66
N ASN A 28 3.78 11.17 15.08
CA ASN A 28 3.38 11.83 16.32
C ASN A 28 3.42 10.85 17.52
N SER A 29 3.15 11.34 18.73
CA SER A 29 3.16 10.52 19.95
C SER A 29 2.08 9.43 20.00
N GLU A 30 1.08 9.50 19.13
CA GLU A 30 -0.02 8.52 19.00
C GLU A 30 0.27 7.45 17.93
N GLY A 31 1.39 7.57 17.21
CA GLY A 31 1.79 6.66 16.13
C GLY A 31 1.11 6.95 14.78
N GLU A 32 0.42 8.09 14.65
CA GLU A 32 -0.07 8.56 13.34
C GLU A 32 1.06 9.19 12.54
N LEU A 33 1.02 8.98 11.23
CA LEU A 33 2.05 9.43 10.30
C LEU A 33 1.52 10.57 9.43
N ALA A 34 2.30 11.66 9.38
CA ALA A 34 2.21 12.65 8.31
C ALA A 34 3.22 12.27 7.22
N ILE A 35 2.73 11.93 6.03
CA ILE A 35 3.55 11.53 4.89
C ILE A 35 3.46 12.62 3.82
N SER A 36 4.60 13.12 3.37
CA SER A 36 4.66 14.23 2.43
C SER A 36 5.84 14.14 1.49
N LEU A 37 5.75 14.87 0.38
CA LEU A 37 6.89 15.12 -0.50
C LEU A 37 7.38 16.56 -0.28
N SER A 38 8.70 16.73 -0.20
CA SER A 38 9.33 18.05 -0.22
C SER A 38 10.25 18.24 -1.41
N ALA A 39 10.43 19.50 -1.82
CA ALA A 39 11.42 19.94 -2.80
C ALA A 39 12.13 21.19 -2.27
N GLY A 40 13.46 21.17 -2.20
CA GLY A 40 14.25 22.26 -1.63
C GLY A 40 13.88 22.57 -0.17
N GLY A 41 13.52 21.53 0.60
CA GLY A 41 13.12 21.63 2.01
C GLY A 41 11.71 22.19 2.25
N LYS A 42 10.92 22.44 1.21
CA LYS A 42 9.52 22.87 1.33
C LYS A 42 8.59 21.72 1.00
N LYS A 43 7.56 21.50 1.83
CA LYS A 43 6.48 20.57 1.52
C LYS A 43 5.78 21.02 0.22
N VAL A 44 5.79 20.15 -0.77
CA VAL A 44 5.11 20.36 -2.07
C VAL A 44 3.87 19.51 -2.23
N PHE A 45 3.73 18.45 -1.43
CA PHE A 45 2.58 17.55 -1.49
C PHE A 45 2.36 16.82 -0.17
N ASP A 46 1.11 16.60 0.18
CA ASP A 46 0.70 15.86 1.38
C ASP A 46 -0.16 14.66 0.97
N PHE A 47 0.28 13.44 1.30
CA PHE A 47 -0.45 12.23 0.91
C PHE A 47 -1.83 12.14 1.57
N LYS A 48 -2.07 12.86 2.67
CA LYS A 48 -3.39 12.95 3.31
C LYS A 48 -4.45 13.52 2.36
N GLU A 49 -4.07 14.35 1.39
CA GLU A 49 -4.98 14.91 0.39
C GLU A 49 -5.59 13.86 -0.55
N LEU A 50 -4.99 12.66 -0.63
CA LEU A 50 -5.49 11.55 -1.43
C LEU A 50 -6.29 10.52 -0.61
N LEU A 51 -6.30 10.64 0.71
CA LEU A 51 -7.00 9.70 1.56
C LEU A 51 -8.52 9.91 1.48
N PRO A 52 -9.31 8.82 1.58
CA PRO A 52 -10.73 8.94 1.85
C PRO A 52 -10.98 9.64 3.19
N GLU A 53 -12.21 10.14 3.36
CA GLU A 53 -12.63 10.70 4.63
C GLU A 53 -12.47 9.66 5.76
N ASN A 54 -11.98 10.12 6.91
CA ASN A 54 -11.71 9.31 8.11
C ASN A 54 -10.56 8.29 8.01
N TYR A 55 -9.82 8.25 6.89
CA TYR A 55 -8.60 7.44 6.83
C TYR A 55 -7.40 8.18 7.43
N THR A 56 -6.53 7.42 8.11
CA THR A 56 -5.24 7.89 8.61
C THR A 56 -4.09 6.95 8.21
N PHE A 57 -2.87 7.47 8.22
CA PHE A 57 -1.66 6.64 8.16
C PHE A 57 -1.19 6.37 9.58
N ILE A 58 -0.81 5.13 9.88
CA ILE A 58 -0.20 4.77 11.17
C ILE A 58 1.06 3.94 10.96
N SER A 59 2.01 4.02 11.89
CA SER A 59 3.19 3.15 11.86
C SER A 59 2.81 1.68 12.08
N ARG A 60 3.61 0.78 11.51
CA ARG A 60 3.48 -0.66 11.77
C ARG A 60 3.60 -0.98 13.26
N GLU A 61 4.51 -0.32 13.98
CA GLU A 61 4.65 -0.50 15.42
C GLU A 61 3.36 -0.18 16.16
N GLN A 62 2.70 0.94 15.81
CA GLN A 62 1.42 1.30 16.41
C GLN A 62 0.29 0.34 15.98
N ALA A 63 0.28 -0.10 14.72
CA ALA A 63 -0.69 -1.07 14.24
C ALA A 63 -0.60 -2.39 15.02
N ASP A 64 0.62 -2.87 15.27
CA ASP A 64 0.87 -4.11 16.02
C ASP A 64 0.46 -3.98 17.49
N LYS A 65 0.59 -2.80 18.10
CA LYS A 65 0.06 -2.52 19.45
C LYS A 65 -1.46 -2.56 19.51
N LEU A 66 -2.13 -2.05 18.46
CA LEU A 66 -3.60 -1.95 18.42
C LEU A 66 -4.28 -3.27 18.06
N SER A 67 -3.68 -4.09 17.22
CA SER A 67 -4.34 -5.28 16.65
C SER A 67 -3.51 -6.57 16.71
N GLY A 68 -2.34 -6.53 17.36
CA GLY A 68 -1.38 -7.62 17.40
C GLY A 68 -0.51 -7.68 16.15
N PRO A 69 0.69 -8.28 16.24
CA PRO A 69 1.58 -8.42 15.10
C PRO A 69 0.94 -9.30 14.02
N ASN A 70 1.00 -8.85 12.77
CA ASN A 70 0.55 -9.64 11.63
C ASN A 70 1.76 -10.18 10.83
N PRO A 71 2.21 -11.42 11.09
CA PRO A 71 3.40 -11.98 10.44
C PRO A 71 3.19 -12.24 8.94
N LEU A 72 1.95 -12.22 8.44
CA LEU A 72 1.64 -12.49 7.04
C LEU A 72 1.85 -11.28 6.12
N TYR A 73 1.99 -10.08 6.67
CA TYR A 73 2.11 -8.83 5.89
C TYR A 73 3.13 -7.87 6.53
N PRO A 74 4.44 -8.09 6.36
CA PRO A 74 5.47 -7.24 6.95
C PRO A 74 5.57 -5.85 6.30
N GLY A 75 5.00 -5.67 5.10
CA GLY A 75 5.04 -4.41 4.35
C GLY A 75 3.94 -3.42 4.74
N MET A 76 3.42 -2.67 3.76
CA MET A 76 2.29 -1.77 3.96
C MET A 76 0.96 -2.51 3.81
N ARG A 77 -0.10 -2.03 4.47
CA ARG A 77 -1.42 -2.64 4.40
C ARG A 77 -2.53 -1.64 4.68
N THR A 78 -3.61 -1.75 3.92
CA THR A 78 -4.88 -1.07 4.23
C THR A 78 -5.76 -1.92 5.15
N ASN A 79 -6.18 -1.33 6.27
CA ASN A 79 -7.17 -1.90 7.18
C ASN A 79 -8.49 -1.14 7.07
N PHE A 80 -9.45 -1.77 6.41
CA PHE A 80 -10.75 -1.17 6.11
C PHE A 80 -11.67 -1.02 7.31
N ASN A 81 -11.58 -1.92 8.30
CA ASN A 81 -12.45 -1.87 9.47
C ASN A 81 -12.11 -0.68 10.37
N GLU A 82 -10.81 -0.42 10.48
CA GLU A 82 -10.25 0.62 11.34
C GLU A 82 -9.92 1.91 10.57
N HIS A 83 -10.29 1.98 9.29
CA HIS A 83 -10.04 3.10 8.38
C HIS A 83 -8.60 3.63 8.47
N ARG A 84 -7.61 2.76 8.30
CA ARG A 84 -6.20 3.16 8.41
C ARG A 84 -5.31 2.43 7.42
N ILE A 85 -4.23 3.09 7.02
CA ILE A 85 -3.15 2.50 6.23
C ILE A 85 -1.95 2.32 7.16
N GLU A 86 -1.56 1.07 7.34
CA GLU A 86 -0.46 0.61 8.16
C GLU A 86 0.81 0.67 7.33
N ILE A 87 1.75 1.54 7.72
CA ILE A 87 2.98 1.81 6.98
C ILE A 87 4.14 1.08 7.66
N GLY A 88 4.76 0.16 6.92
CA GLY A 88 5.98 -0.53 7.32
C GLY A 88 7.24 0.29 7.09
N ASP A 89 8.39 -0.39 7.13
CA ASP A 89 9.70 0.25 6.95
C ASP A 89 9.85 0.85 5.55
N ILE A 90 10.33 2.09 5.50
CA ILE A 90 10.54 2.84 4.25
C ILE A 90 12.04 3.06 4.03
N ASN A 91 12.58 2.26 3.12
CA ASN A 91 14.01 2.18 2.84
C ASN A 91 14.37 2.72 1.44
N SER A 92 13.38 3.20 0.67
CA SER A 92 13.59 3.65 -0.70
C SER A 92 12.50 4.63 -1.14
N PRO A 93 12.79 5.59 -2.04
CA PRO A 93 11.79 6.40 -2.73
C PRO A 93 10.73 5.59 -3.47
N LYS A 94 11.00 4.31 -3.80
CA LYS A 94 10.01 3.39 -4.37
C LYS A 94 8.80 3.17 -3.45
N ALA A 95 8.93 3.42 -2.15
CA ALA A 95 7.82 3.42 -1.20
C ALA A 95 6.68 4.38 -1.60
N ILE A 96 6.97 5.44 -2.39
CA ILE A 96 5.93 6.35 -2.90
C ILE A 96 4.86 5.58 -3.67
N ILE A 97 5.24 4.66 -4.55
CA ILE A 97 4.24 3.93 -5.34
C ILE A 97 3.49 2.88 -4.52
N GLU A 98 4.10 2.36 -3.46
CA GLU A 98 3.44 1.45 -2.50
C GLU A 98 2.43 2.19 -1.63
N ILE A 99 2.77 3.38 -1.15
CA ILE A 99 1.83 4.25 -0.43
C ILE A 99 0.64 4.57 -1.33
N LEU A 100 0.89 4.95 -2.59
CA LEU A 100 -0.18 5.19 -3.56
C LEU A 100 -1.01 3.92 -3.85
N HIS A 101 -0.40 2.73 -3.82
CA HIS A 101 -1.08 1.44 -3.95
C HIS A 101 -2.07 1.21 -2.80
N GLU A 102 -1.64 1.41 -1.56
CA GLU A 102 -2.52 1.28 -0.40
C GLU A 102 -3.62 2.35 -0.37
N ILE A 103 -3.34 3.58 -0.80
CA ILE A 103 -4.39 4.58 -1.00
C ILE A 103 -5.38 4.10 -2.08
N GLY A 104 -4.90 3.43 -3.12
CA GLY A 104 -5.74 2.80 -4.15
C GLY A 104 -6.66 1.70 -3.61
N HIS A 105 -6.24 1.00 -2.55
CA HIS A 105 -7.11 0.12 -1.79
C HIS A 105 -8.12 0.93 -0.95
N ALA A 106 -7.67 1.91 -0.18
CA ALA A 106 -8.52 2.70 0.72
C ALA A 106 -9.62 3.50 -0.01
N THR A 107 -9.31 4.06 -1.18
CA THR A 107 -10.24 4.82 -2.03
C THR A 107 -11.35 3.97 -2.64
N ARG A 108 -11.27 2.65 -2.52
CA ARG A 108 -12.32 1.75 -2.95
C ARG A 108 -13.19 1.39 -1.77
N ASP A 109 -14.49 1.62 -1.94
CA ASP A 109 -15.50 1.29 -0.95
C ASP A 109 -15.39 -0.21 -0.54
N PRO A 110 -15.22 -0.52 0.75
CA PRO A 110 -15.33 -1.88 1.27
C PRO A 110 -16.67 -2.56 0.92
N GLY A 111 -17.72 -1.77 0.63
CA GLY A 111 -19.02 -2.18 0.12
C GLY A 111 -19.09 -2.41 -1.39
N SER A 112 -17.99 -2.18 -2.13
CA SER A 112 -17.94 -2.55 -3.54
C SER A 112 -18.11 -4.06 -3.73
N LYS A 113 -18.73 -4.43 -4.86
CA LYS A 113 -19.08 -5.82 -5.18
C LYS A 113 -17.89 -6.77 -5.00
N GLU A 114 -16.69 -6.38 -5.45
CA GLU A 114 -15.50 -7.21 -5.32
C GLU A 114 -15.07 -7.44 -3.86
N TYR A 115 -15.12 -6.42 -3.01
CA TYR A 115 -14.74 -6.57 -1.59
C TYR A 115 -15.80 -7.35 -0.79
N ALA A 116 -17.08 -7.16 -1.10
CA ALA A 116 -18.17 -7.96 -0.55
C ALA A 116 -18.06 -9.44 -0.94
N GLU A 117 -17.83 -9.72 -2.23
CA GLU A 117 -17.57 -11.08 -2.75
C GLU A 117 -16.38 -11.73 -2.04
N ARG A 118 -15.28 -10.99 -1.88
CA ARG A 118 -14.09 -11.50 -1.18
C ARG A 118 -14.37 -11.79 0.29
N ARG A 119 -15.11 -10.93 0.99
CA ARG A 119 -15.48 -11.13 2.41
C ARG A 119 -16.28 -12.42 2.58
N ALA A 120 -17.29 -12.63 1.73
CA ALA A 120 -18.10 -13.85 1.75
C ALA A 120 -17.29 -15.12 1.48
N LEU A 121 -16.21 -15.02 0.70
CA LEU A 121 -15.29 -16.14 0.47
C LEU A 121 -14.36 -16.37 1.67
N ILE A 122 -13.85 -15.32 2.32
CA ILE A 122 -12.94 -15.43 3.48
C ILE A 122 -13.64 -15.99 4.72
N GLU A 123 -14.92 -15.71 4.92
CA GLU A 123 -15.71 -16.22 6.05
C GLU A 123 -15.90 -17.75 6.04
N LYS A 124 -15.56 -18.43 4.93
CA LYS A 124 -15.62 -19.89 4.82
C LYS A 124 -14.36 -20.53 5.41
N PHE A 125 -14.54 -21.34 6.46
CA PHE A 125 -13.46 -22.08 7.14
C PHE A 125 -12.77 -23.13 6.25
N VAL A 126 -13.50 -23.72 5.31
CA VAL A 126 -12.97 -24.67 4.32
C VAL A 126 -13.46 -24.25 2.95
N LYS A 127 -12.54 -23.96 2.03
CA LYS A 127 -12.83 -23.54 0.66
C LYS A 127 -12.64 -24.70 -0.32
N THR A 128 -13.58 -24.90 -1.24
CA THR A 128 -13.37 -25.79 -2.39
C THR A 128 -12.32 -25.22 -3.35
N PRO A 129 -11.73 -26.02 -4.26
CA PRO A 129 -10.82 -25.50 -5.29
C PRO A 129 -11.42 -24.35 -6.11
N GLU A 130 -12.70 -24.46 -6.49
CA GLU A 130 -13.43 -23.43 -7.24
C GLU A 130 -13.57 -22.14 -6.44
N GLU A 131 -13.82 -22.22 -5.13
CA GLU A 131 -13.93 -21.06 -4.26
C GLU A 131 -12.57 -20.38 -4.04
N LYS A 132 -11.50 -21.15 -3.94
CA LYS A 132 -10.13 -20.60 -3.87
C LYS A 132 -9.74 -19.93 -5.20
N MET A 133 -10.15 -20.50 -6.34
CA MET A 133 -9.98 -19.86 -7.66
C MET A 133 -10.77 -18.56 -7.77
N GLN A 134 -12.02 -18.55 -7.30
CA GLN A 134 -12.82 -17.33 -7.28
C GLN A 134 -12.20 -16.25 -6.39
N ASP A 135 -11.68 -16.64 -5.21
CA ASP A 135 -10.97 -15.72 -4.31
C ASP A 135 -9.70 -15.15 -4.99
N ALA A 136 -8.93 -15.99 -5.67
CA ALA A 136 -7.76 -15.55 -6.45
C ALA A 136 -8.14 -14.56 -7.57
N LYS A 137 -9.22 -14.83 -8.31
CA LYS A 137 -9.76 -13.94 -9.36
C LYS A 137 -10.19 -12.59 -8.80
N VAL A 138 -10.93 -12.59 -7.68
CA VAL A 138 -11.39 -11.36 -7.02
C VAL A 138 -10.21 -10.57 -6.45
N ARG A 139 -9.27 -11.24 -5.76
CA ARG A 139 -8.04 -10.62 -5.26
C ARG A 139 -7.23 -9.98 -6.38
N SER A 140 -6.93 -10.73 -7.44
CA SER A 140 -6.24 -10.22 -8.64
C SER A 140 -6.90 -8.96 -9.21
N LYS A 141 -8.23 -8.93 -9.26
CA LYS A 141 -8.97 -7.75 -9.73
C LYS A 141 -8.80 -6.55 -8.80
N ILE A 142 -8.83 -6.76 -7.48
CA ILE A 142 -8.62 -5.73 -6.46
C ILE A 142 -7.19 -5.16 -6.56
N GLU A 143 -6.18 -6.02 -6.56
CA GLU A 143 -4.75 -5.64 -6.64
C GLU A 143 -4.45 -4.84 -7.92
N ARG A 144 -4.82 -5.36 -9.10
CA ARG A 144 -4.56 -4.65 -10.38
C ARG A 144 -5.18 -3.26 -10.41
N ARG A 145 -6.36 -3.12 -9.82
CA ARG A 145 -7.06 -1.84 -9.75
C ARG A 145 -6.39 -0.85 -8.79
N ALA A 146 -5.84 -1.33 -7.68
CA ALA A 146 -5.04 -0.50 -6.76
C ALA A 146 -3.72 -0.06 -7.44
N TRP A 147 -3.05 -0.95 -8.16
CA TRP A 147 -1.86 -0.58 -8.95
C TRP A 147 -2.16 0.41 -10.07
N VAL A 148 -3.29 0.24 -10.78
CA VAL A 148 -3.74 1.22 -11.78
C VAL A 148 -3.96 2.60 -11.14
N TYR A 149 -4.57 2.66 -9.96
CA TYR A 149 -4.69 3.91 -9.21
C TYR A 149 -3.31 4.51 -8.89
N ALA A 150 -2.40 3.70 -8.36
CA ALA A 150 -1.06 4.13 -7.98
C ALA A 150 -0.27 4.72 -9.16
N ILE A 151 -0.26 4.02 -10.30
CA ILE A 151 0.40 4.48 -11.53
C ILE A 151 -0.24 5.78 -12.03
N THR A 152 -1.57 5.89 -11.96
CA THR A 152 -2.29 7.08 -12.39
C THR A 152 -1.91 8.28 -11.54
N LYS A 153 -1.92 8.14 -10.20
CA LYS A 153 -1.52 9.21 -9.29
C LYS A 153 -0.05 9.56 -9.42
N MET A 154 0.84 8.59 -9.58
CA MET A 154 2.26 8.87 -9.80
C MET A 154 2.47 9.71 -11.08
N ARG A 155 1.75 9.41 -12.16
CA ARG A 155 1.78 10.21 -13.41
C ARG A 155 1.20 11.61 -13.25
N GLU A 156 0.16 11.77 -12.44
CA GLU A 156 -0.40 13.09 -12.12
C GLU A 156 0.61 13.95 -11.34
N LEU A 157 1.28 13.37 -10.34
CA LEU A 157 2.34 14.04 -9.57
C LEU A 157 3.53 14.43 -10.47
N ASP A 158 3.91 13.55 -11.40
CA ASP A 158 4.95 13.79 -12.41
C ASP A 158 4.58 14.97 -13.33
N LYS A 159 3.35 14.96 -13.86
CA LYS A 159 2.83 16.03 -14.73
C LYS A 159 2.76 17.39 -14.02
N ASN A 160 2.52 17.40 -12.71
CA ASN A 160 2.44 18.62 -11.90
C ASN A 160 3.79 19.04 -11.31
N SER A 161 4.90 18.42 -11.73
CA SER A 161 6.25 18.71 -11.25
C SER A 161 6.44 18.53 -9.73
N VAL A 162 5.57 17.76 -9.10
CA VAL A 162 5.68 17.41 -7.66
C VAL A 162 6.71 16.30 -7.46
N LEU A 163 6.81 15.42 -8.44
CA LEU A 163 7.70 14.26 -8.49
C LEU A 163 8.38 14.22 -9.87
N ASP A 164 9.56 13.63 -9.99
CA ASP A 164 10.02 13.10 -11.28
C ASP A 164 10.05 11.58 -11.17
N SER A 165 9.15 10.92 -11.88
CA SER A 165 9.01 9.46 -11.78
C SER A 165 10.25 8.71 -12.27
N LYS A 166 11.08 9.34 -13.13
CA LYS A 166 12.33 8.75 -13.64
C LYS A 166 13.46 8.76 -12.62
N GLU A 167 13.41 9.62 -11.62
CA GLU A 167 14.36 9.60 -10.50
C GLU A 167 14.15 8.36 -9.61
N ILE A 168 12.93 7.82 -9.59
CA ILE A 168 12.55 6.62 -8.82
C ILE A 168 12.64 5.36 -9.68
N PHE A 169 12.12 5.43 -10.90
CA PHE A 169 12.10 4.36 -11.89
C PHE A 169 12.65 4.88 -13.22
N PRO A 170 13.97 4.80 -13.45
CA PRO A 170 14.61 5.35 -14.65
C PRO A 170 14.02 4.85 -15.96
N LYS A 171 13.53 3.60 -15.97
CA LYS A 171 12.83 3.01 -17.10
C LYS A 171 11.46 2.50 -16.68
N PHE A 172 10.51 2.55 -17.62
CA PHE A 172 9.20 1.90 -17.44
C PHE A 172 9.32 0.39 -17.15
N ALA A 173 10.36 -0.25 -17.69
CA ALA A 173 10.66 -1.66 -17.39
C ALA A 173 10.90 -1.90 -15.89
N ASP A 174 11.61 -1.00 -15.21
CA ASP A 174 11.93 -1.12 -13.78
C ASP A 174 10.67 -1.02 -12.93
N LEU A 175 9.75 -0.13 -13.30
CA LEU A 175 8.43 -0.03 -12.66
C LEU A 175 7.60 -1.30 -12.88
N LYS A 176 7.59 -1.81 -14.12
CA LYS A 176 6.85 -3.02 -14.46
C LYS A 176 7.38 -4.23 -13.71
N GLU A 177 8.71 -4.37 -13.61
CA GLU A 177 9.36 -5.43 -12.83
C GLU A 177 9.02 -5.31 -11.36
N TYR A 178 9.08 -4.09 -10.79
CA TYR A 178 8.71 -3.84 -9.40
C TYR A 178 7.30 -4.31 -9.07
N ILE A 179 6.30 -3.86 -9.85
CA ILE A 179 4.90 -4.27 -9.68
C ILE A 179 4.74 -5.78 -9.94
N GLY A 180 5.45 -6.31 -10.94
CA GLY A 180 5.44 -7.72 -11.29
C GLY A 180 5.87 -8.63 -10.13
N THR A 181 6.88 -8.21 -9.35
CA THR A 181 7.32 -8.95 -8.14
C THR A 181 6.21 -9.01 -7.09
N TYR A 182 5.51 -7.90 -6.84
CA TYR A 182 4.37 -7.87 -5.90
C TYR A 182 3.20 -8.74 -6.36
N LEU A 183 2.85 -8.67 -7.64
CA LEU A 183 1.78 -9.50 -8.22
C LEU A 183 2.16 -10.98 -8.24
N SER A 184 3.44 -11.30 -8.47
CA SER A 184 3.95 -12.68 -8.42
C SER A 184 3.85 -13.26 -7.01
N ALA A 185 4.18 -12.50 -5.97
CA ALA A 185 3.99 -12.94 -4.58
C ALA A 185 2.50 -13.17 -4.24
N CYS A 186 1.58 -12.36 -4.81
CA CYS A 186 0.15 -12.61 -4.69
C CYS A 186 -0.26 -13.91 -5.39
N ARG A 187 0.35 -14.22 -6.53
CA ARG A 187 0.14 -15.45 -7.30
C ARG A 187 0.66 -16.67 -6.56
N GLU A 188 1.89 -16.66 -6.07
CA GLU A 188 2.50 -17.77 -5.33
C GLU A 188 1.67 -18.17 -4.09
N ASN A 189 1.09 -17.19 -3.39
CA ASN A 189 0.16 -17.46 -2.29
C ASN A 189 -1.12 -18.19 -2.74
N ALA A 190 -1.62 -17.87 -3.93
CA ALA A 190 -2.77 -18.56 -4.52
C ALA A 190 -2.38 -19.97 -5.01
N GLU A 191 -1.23 -20.12 -5.65
CA GLU A 191 -0.66 -21.41 -6.10
C GLU A 191 -0.43 -22.36 -4.92
N HIS A 192 0.19 -21.89 -3.84
CA HIS A 192 0.43 -22.70 -2.63
C HIS A 192 -0.86 -23.23 -2.01
N SER A 193 -1.94 -22.44 -2.08
CA SER A 193 -3.26 -22.84 -1.57
C SER A 193 -3.94 -23.92 -2.42
N LEU A 194 -3.40 -24.22 -3.61
CA LEU A 194 -4.08 -24.96 -4.69
C LEU A 194 -3.16 -25.93 -5.47
N LYS A 195 -2.02 -26.32 -4.88
CA LYS A 195 -0.96 -27.13 -5.49
C LYS A 195 -1.38 -28.46 -6.17
N ASP A 196 -2.62 -28.90 -6.00
CA ASP A 196 -3.13 -30.20 -6.45
C ASP A 196 -4.03 -30.10 -7.71
N ASP A 197 -4.14 -28.92 -8.36
CA ASP A 197 -4.93 -28.71 -9.59
C ASP A 197 -4.06 -28.15 -10.75
N PRO A 198 -3.74 -28.96 -11.78
CA PRO A 198 -2.88 -28.54 -12.89
C PRO A 198 -3.57 -27.65 -13.95
N ASP A 199 -4.90 -27.72 -14.11
CA ASP A 199 -5.62 -26.83 -15.03
C ASP A 199 -5.62 -25.38 -14.48
N PHE A 200 -5.61 -25.28 -13.15
CA PHE A 200 -5.59 -24.05 -12.39
C PHE A 200 -4.28 -23.25 -12.53
N GLU A 201 -3.12 -23.90 -12.55
CA GLU A 201 -1.81 -23.23 -12.70
C GLU A 201 -1.73 -22.40 -13.99
N SER A 202 -2.35 -22.89 -15.08
CA SER A 202 -2.41 -22.20 -16.36
C SER A 202 -3.33 -20.96 -16.37
N GLU A 203 -4.43 -20.98 -15.60
CA GLU A 203 -5.34 -19.84 -15.48
C GLU A 203 -4.76 -18.75 -14.59
N LEU A 204 -4.04 -19.11 -13.52
CA LEU A 204 -3.42 -18.16 -12.60
C LEU A 204 -2.40 -17.25 -13.28
N GLN A 205 -1.62 -17.78 -14.23
CA GLN A 205 -0.64 -17.00 -15.00
C GLN A 205 -1.27 -15.86 -15.81
N LYS A 206 -2.58 -15.93 -16.10
CA LYS A 206 -3.32 -14.88 -16.82
C LYS A 206 -3.91 -13.82 -15.88
N LEU A 207 -3.97 -14.09 -14.58
CA LEU A 207 -4.63 -13.25 -13.59
C LEU A 207 -3.68 -12.22 -12.96
N PHE A 208 -2.39 -12.51 -12.85
CA PHE A 208 -1.41 -11.62 -12.22
C PHE A 208 -0.33 -11.26 -13.22
#